data_AF-A0A2V7P412-F1
#
_entry.id   AF-A0A2V7P412-F1
#
_cell.length_a   1.000
_cell.length_b   1.000
_cell.length_c   1.000
_cell.angle_alpha   90.00
_cell.angle_beta   90.00
_cell.angle_gamma   90.00
#
_symmetry.space_group_name_H-M   'P 1'
#
loop_
_entity.id
_entity.type
_entity.pdbx_description
1 polymer ?
#
loop_
_entity_poly.entity_id
_entity_poly.type
_entity_poly.pdbx_seq_one_letter_code
_entity_poly.pdbx_strand_id
1 'polypeptide(L)'
;MGDGGGRCVERLDRRRIHRGRRRAARDQGPRLPDQRSHRARQLPPARGRDRPDEPDRRRLEPGRVAVADGVGPDPLRVRHVTTDTVLLEARHVTQRFRLPNGQILEALHDLSLTVREQEVVALVGPSGCGKSTLLRLFAGLARPGEGTVLYRGQRLDGVLGAGAMVFQSFALLPWLTVAQNVAMGLEARGVHGPAQRDAVARAINLVGLDGFEQAYPKELSGGMKQRVGFARALAVAPEILLMDEPFGALDPLTAENLRSQVVDLWRDPATGVNTLVVVTHSVEEAVFLAGRIVVFGSNPGHVREELKNSLPYPRRERSPEFEAMVDRLHAILTATLLPEPEAAPAPQRLVPFPRVHVAEVAGLLDHLATRPDGRGPVFELAEDLGVDYDRMTAVVRGAEQLGWVATPGEMVQLTPAGRDVLAGDDAARKVATRVRLKQHPLFARVIAMLKEETEEIEEGAGKAELADEELLADLTIYFPFIPAESLFATIIEWGRYAELLDHDAAAGRLRLLAQ
;
A
#
# COMPACT_ATOMS: atom_id res chain seq x y z
N MET A 1 -53.70 -1.78 61.99
CA MET A 1 -52.59 -2.26 62.84
C MET A 1 -51.61 -2.93 61.90
N GLY A 2 -50.43 -2.39 61.56
CA GLY A 2 -49.60 -1.37 62.22
C GLY A 2 -48.29 -2.00 62.72
N ASP A 3 -47.12 -1.37 62.71
CA ASP A 3 -46.73 -0.02 62.22
C ASP A 3 -45.19 0.08 62.07
N GLY A 4 -44.68 1.06 61.32
CA GLY A 4 -43.24 1.40 61.21
C GLY A 4 -42.36 0.44 60.38
N GLY A 5 -41.17 0.84 59.89
CA GLY A 5 -40.55 2.17 59.87
C GLY A 5 -39.08 2.10 59.41
N GLY A 6 -38.73 2.67 58.25
CA GLY A 6 -37.41 2.49 57.61
C GLY A 6 -36.30 3.47 58.02
N ARG A 7 -35.02 3.13 57.76
CA ARG A 7 -33.83 4.01 57.88
C ARG A 7 -32.63 3.53 57.04
N CYS A 8 -32.14 4.38 56.13
CA CYS A 8 -30.73 4.59 55.73
C CYS A 8 -30.69 5.77 54.73
N VAL A 9 -30.68 7.03 55.20
CA VAL A 9 -29.50 7.81 55.66
C VAL A 9 -28.68 8.39 54.49
N GLU A 10 -29.02 9.63 54.13
CA GLU A 10 -28.08 10.61 53.56
C GLU A 10 -27.23 11.26 54.68
N ARG A 11 -26.01 11.76 54.37
CA ARG A 11 -25.67 13.22 54.36
C ARG A 11 -24.17 13.57 54.46
N LEU A 12 -23.73 14.40 53.51
CA LEU A 12 -22.88 15.60 53.65
C LEU A 12 -21.65 15.63 54.59
N ASP A 13 -20.47 15.62 53.97
CA ASP A 13 -19.40 16.65 54.03
C ASP A 13 -19.18 17.46 55.33
N ARG A 14 -17.92 17.42 55.86
CA ARG A 14 -17.19 18.65 56.31
C ARG A 14 -15.67 18.48 56.57
N ARG A 15 -14.88 19.16 55.74
CA ARG A 15 -13.72 20.05 56.05
C ARG A 15 -12.72 19.74 57.22
N ARG A 16 -11.43 19.66 56.83
CA ARG A 16 -10.20 20.24 57.46
C ARG A 16 -9.67 19.72 58.82
N ILE A 17 -8.33 19.55 58.87
CA ILE A 17 -7.44 20.05 59.94
C ILE A 17 -6.01 20.30 59.38
N HIS A 18 -5.19 21.13 60.03
CA HIS A 18 -3.86 21.57 59.57
C HIS A 18 -2.69 20.98 60.39
N ARG A 19 -1.51 20.83 59.76
CA ARG A 19 -0.16 21.23 60.25
C ARG A 19 0.89 21.05 59.13
N GLY A 20 1.79 22.00 58.82
CA GLY A 20 1.82 23.42 59.17
C GLY A 20 3.21 24.09 58.98
N ARG A 21 3.24 25.43 58.90
CA ARG A 21 4.43 26.34 58.84
C ARG A 21 5.23 26.31 57.51
N ARG A 22 5.80 27.43 57.01
CA ARG A 22 5.70 28.87 57.36
C ARG A 22 6.08 29.76 56.16
N ARG A 23 5.41 30.93 56.05
CA ARG A 23 5.87 32.32 55.72
C ARG A 23 7.25 32.51 55.02
N ALA A 24 7.45 33.46 54.10
CA ALA A 24 6.63 34.53 53.47
C ALA A 24 7.31 34.94 52.12
N ALA A 25 6.66 35.51 51.09
CA ALA A 25 6.22 36.92 50.93
C ALA A 25 7.32 37.97 51.27
N ARG A 26 7.54 39.08 50.54
CA ARG A 26 6.87 39.73 49.38
C ARG A 26 7.85 40.82 48.79
N ASP A 27 7.67 41.60 47.71
CA ASP A 27 6.62 41.85 46.68
C ASP A 27 7.22 42.61 45.44
N GLN A 28 6.43 42.84 44.38
CA GLN A 28 6.53 43.93 43.36
C GLN A 28 7.72 44.02 42.35
N GLY A 29 7.40 44.46 41.11
CA GLY A 29 8.34 44.91 40.05
C GLY A 29 8.12 46.40 39.73
N PRO A 30 8.04 46.88 38.46
CA PRO A 30 8.56 46.34 37.19
C PRO A 30 9.26 47.41 36.30
N ARG A 31 10.37 47.12 35.58
CA ARG A 31 10.94 48.04 34.56
C ARG A 31 11.62 47.35 33.36
N LEU A 32 11.40 47.94 32.18
CA LEU A 32 12.17 47.83 30.93
C LEU A 32 12.92 49.17 30.70
N PRO A 33 13.78 49.30 29.68
CA PRO A 33 14.85 48.40 29.21
C PRO A 33 16.21 49.16 29.18
N ASP A 34 17.31 48.51 28.80
CA ASP A 34 18.46 49.23 28.22
C ASP A 34 19.24 48.38 27.19
N GLN A 35 19.99 49.04 26.31
CA GLN A 35 20.72 48.48 25.19
C GLN A 35 22.23 48.51 25.43
N ARG A 36 22.96 47.46 25.05
CA ARG A 36 24.37 47.56 24.55
C ARG A 36 24.88 46.26 23.90
N SER A 37 24.72 46.22 22.58
CA SER A 37 25.77 45.82 21.61
C SER A 37 26.96 44.98 22.09
N HIS A 38 27.07 43.72 21.64
CA HIS A 38 28.38 43.07 21.43
C HIS A 38 28.43 42.22 20.15
N ARG A 39 29.16 42.75 19.16
CA ARG A 39 29.76 42.17 17.94
C ARG A 39 29.30 40.77 17.48
N ALA A 40 28.81 40.71 16.25
CA ALA A 40 28.73 39.47 15.46
C ALA A 40 30.12 38.84 15.27
N ARG A 41 30.18 37.50 15.32
CA ARG A 41 31.36 36.73 14.89
C ARG A 41 31.30 36.51 13.38
N GLN A 42 32.26 37.09 12.65
CA GLN A 42 32.45 36.79 11.23
C GLN A 42 33.03 35.38 11.09
N LEU A 43 32.45 34.57 10.21
CA LEU A 43 33.04 33.30 9.77
C LEU A 43 34.07 33.57 8.66
N PRO A 44 35.24 32.91 8.67
CA PRO A 44 36.25 33.11 7.63
C PRO A 44 35.82 32.46 6.30
N PRO A 45 36.19 33.05 5.14
CA PRO A 45 35.89 32.47 3.83
C PRO A 45 36.74 31.20 3.60
N ALA A 46 36.07 30.08 3.35
CA ALA A 46 36.74 28.82 3.00
C ALA A 46 37.38 28.94 1.61
N ARG A 47 38.72 28.94 1.54
CA ARG A 47 39.45 28.73 0.28
C ARG A 47 39.33 27.26 -0.14
N GLY A 48 39.24 27.03 -1.44
CA GLY A 48 39.07 25.70 -2.01
C GLY A 48 40.21 24.74 -1.71
N ARG A 49 39.88 23.45 -1.68
CA ARG A 49 40.79 22.32 -1.89
C ARG A 49 40.05 21.29 -2.73
N ASP A 50 40.77 20.68 -3.64
CA ASP A 50 40.22 19.79 -4.65
C ASP A 50 39.69 18.48 -4.06
N ARG A 51 38.68 17.92 -4.72
CA ARG A 51 38.25 16.53 -4.56
C ARG A 51 38.13 15.95 -5.98
N PRO A 52 38.75 14.80 -6.26
CA PRO A 52 38.53 14.12 -7.54
C PRO A 52 37.15 13.44 -7.58
N ASP A 53 36.63 13.31 -8.80
CA ASP A 53 35.64 12.33 -9.27
C ASP A 53 34.30 12.23 -8.52
N GLU A 54 33.37 13.14 -8.84
CA GLU A 54 31.92 12.87 -8.81
C GLU A 54 31.40 12.89 -10.27
N PRO A 55 30.68 11.85 -10.75
CA PRO A 55 30.29 11.76 -12.16
C PRO A 55 29.20 12.78 -12.57
N ASP A 56 29.46 13.40 -13.72
CA ASP A 56 28.73 14.47 -14.42
C ASP A 56 27.18 14.39 -14.35
N ARG A 57 26.58 15.10 -13.38
CA ARG A 57 25.11 15.25 -13.26
C ARG A 57 24.55 16.22 -14.31
N ARG A 58 24.56 15.83 -15.58
CA ARG A 58 23.99 16.63 -16.67
C ARG A 58 22.50 16.88 -16.50
N ARG A 59 22.12 18.16 -16.42
CA ARG A 59 20.80 18.74 -16.70
C ARG A 59 19.60 17.79 -16.57
N LEU A 60 19.07 17.66 -15.36
CA LEU A 60 17.63 17.53 -15.21
C LEU A 60 17.01 18.90 -15.53
N GLU A 61 16.57 19.09 -16.77
CA GLU A 61 15.71 20.23 -17.13
C GLU A 61 14.43 20.16 -16.26
N PRO A 62 13.98 21.27 -15.65
CA PRO A 62 12.76 21.27 -14.84
C PRO A 62 11.56 20.85 -15.70
N GLY A 63 10.73 19.96 -15.18
CA GLY A 63 9.57 19.43 -15.89
C GLY A 63 8.66 20.56 -16.38
N ARG A 64 8.42 20.62 -17.69
CA ARG A 64 7.51 21.61 -18.28
C ARG A 64 6.12 21.45 -17.67
N VAL A 65 5.62 22.52 -17.05
CA VAL A 65 4.20 22.64 -16.74
C VAL A 65 3.45 22.78 -18.06
N ALA A 66 2.39 22.01 -18.25
CA ALA A 66 1.49 22.17 -19.38
C ALA A 66 0.66 23.45 -19.17
N VAL A 67 1.19 24.59 -19.63
CA VAL A 67 0.47 25.86 -19.65
C VAL A 67 -0.63 25.76 -20.70
N ALA A 68 -1.85 25.45 -20.26
CA ALA A 68 -3.02 25.59 -21.09
C ALA A 68 -3.33 27.07 -21.31
N ASP A 69 -3.47 27.50 -22.56
CA ASP A 69 -3.95 28.83 -22.93
C ASP A 69 -5.38 29.02 -22.40
N GLY A 70 -5.52 29.67 -21.24
CA GLY A 70 -6.82 29.79 -20.57
C GLY A 70 -6.82 30.47 -19.19
N VAL A 71 -5.68 30.59 -18.51
CA VAL A 71 -5.61 31.25 -17.19
C VAL A 71 -5.54 32.78 -17.35
N GLY A 72 -6.66 33.38 -17.71
CA GLY A 72 -6.88 34.82 -17.53
C GLY A 72 -7.17 35.18 -16.06
N PRO A 73 -7.03 36.44 -15.64
CA PRO A 73 -7.25 36.88 -14.25
C PRO A 73 -8.75 37.03 -13.89
N ASP A 74 -9.63 36.30 -14.57
CA ASP A 74 -11.09 36.51 -14.59
C ASP A 74 -11.80 35.33 -13.91
N PRO A 75 -12.27 35.46 -12.65
CA PRO A 75 -12.89 34.37 -11.91
C PRO A 75 -14.30 34.06 -12.42
N LEU A 76 -14.69 32.78 -12.35
CA LEU A 76 -16.07 32.30 -12.52
C LEU A 76 -16.73 32.56 -13.89
N ARG A 77 -16.15 32.01 -14.97
CA ARG A 77 -16.99 31.60 -16.10
C ARG A 77 -17.78 30.34 -15.74
N VAL A 78 -18.97 30.53 -15.18
CA VAL A 78 -20.00 29.47 -15.09
C VAL A 78 -20.32 29.03 -16.53
N ARG A 79 -19.83 27.85 -16.92
CA ARG A 79 -20.14 27.24 -18.22
C ARG A 79 -21.23 26.20 -18.03
N HIS A 80 -22.28 26.27 -18.84
CA HIS A 80 -23.18 25.13 -19.01
C HIS A 80 -22.40 24.02 -19.72
N VAL A 81 -22.16 22.91 -19.01
CA VAL A 81 -21.49 21.71 -19.55
C VAL A 81 -22.42 20.52 -19.40
N THR A 82 -22.48 19.70 -20.46
CA THR A 82 -23.22 18.43 -20.49
C THR A 82 -22.46 17.34 -19.73
N THR A 83 -23.18 16.59 -18.90
CA THR A 83 -22.67 15.55 -17.97
C THR A 83 -22.06 14.30 -18.60
N ASP A 84 -21.85 14.29 -19.92
CA ASP A 84 -21.14 13.22 -20.66
C ASP A 84 -19.80 13.71 -21.24
N THR A 85 -19.35 14.91 -20.87
CA THR A 85 -18.06 15.48 -21.32
C THR A 85 -16.91 14.80 -20.58
N VAL A 86 -16.02 14.14 -21.31
CA VAL A 86 -14.83 13.47 -20.76
C VAL A 86 -13.77 14.51 -20.38
N LEU A 87 -13.41 14.55 -19.09
CA LEU A 87 -12.42 15.49 -18.54
C LEU A 87 -11.02 14.88 -18.53
N LEU A 88 -10.89 13.62 -18.07
CA LEU A 88 -9.66 12.83 -18.11
C LEU A 88 -9.93 11.47 -18.75
N GLU A 89 -8.90 10.92 -19.40
CA GLU A 89 -8.98 9.60 -20.02
C GLU A 89 -7.60 8.92 -20.02
N ALA A 90 -7.51 7.71 -19.46
CA ALA A 90 -6.46 6.76 -19.77
C ALA A 90 -6.93 5.87 -20.94
N ARG A 91 -6.07 5.67 -21.95
CA ARG A 91 -6.26 4.70 -23.03
C ARG A 91 -5.08 3.73 -23.07
N HIS A 92 -5.36 2.44 -22.90
CA HIS A 92 -4.39 1.35 -23.04
C HIS A 92 -3.11 1.57 -22.22
N VAL A 93 -3.25 2.07 -20.99
CA VAL A 93 -2.14 2.53 -20.16
C VAL A 93 -1.49 1.37 -19.42
N THR A 94 -0.31 0.97 -19.90
CA THR A 94 0.60 0.11 -19.15
C THR A 94 1.63 0.96 -18.41
N GLN A 95 1.85 0.68 -17.12
CA GLN A 95 2.89 1.30 -16.33
C GLN A 95 3.77 0.26 -15.66
N ARG A 96 5.04 0.25 -16.08
CA ARG A 96 6.11 -0.58 -15.51
C ARG A 96 7.06 0.28 -14.67
N PHE A 97 7.60 -0.29 -13.60
CA PHE A 97 8.65 0.30 -12.79
C PHE A 97 9.82 -0.68 -12.68
N ARG A 98 11.04 -0.24 -13.00
CA ARG A 98 12.24 -1.00 -12.66
C ARG A 98 12.54 -0.80 -11.17
N LEU A 99 12.46 -1.88 -10.41
CA LEU A 99 12.78 -1.93 -8.99
C LEU A 99 14.31 -1.89 -8.77
N PRO A 100 14.81 -1.57 -7.57
CA PRO A 100 16.26 -1.52 -7.28
C PRO A 100 17.00 -2.85 -7.49
N ASN A 101 16.29 -3.98 -7.46
CA ASN A 101 16.82 -5.33 -7.76
C ASN A 101 16.76 -5.67 -9.27
N GLY A 102 16.53 -4.70 -10.15
CA GLY A 102 16.47 -4.88 -11.61
C GLY A 102 15.14 -5.41 -12.15
N GLN A 103 14.30 -6.04 -11.32
CA GLN A 103 12.99 -6.56 -11.71
C GLN A 103 12.06 -5.47 -12.25
N ILE A 104 11.14 -5.85 -13.12
CA ILE A 104 10.14 -4.96 -13.72
C ILE A 104 8.78 -5.24 -13.08
N LEU A 105 8.35 -4.35 -12.18
CA LEU A 105 7.01 -4.37 -11.59
C LEU A 105 6.02 -3.71 -12.55
N GLU A 106 5.11 -4.49 -13.14
CA GLU A 106 3.98 -3.97 -13.91
C GLU A 106 2.84 -3.56 -12.94
N ALA A 107 2.76 -2.27 -12.68
CA ALA A 107 1.79 -1.69 -11.74
C ALA A 107 0.41 -1.45 -12.38
N LEU A 108 0.37 -1.24 -13.71
CA LEU A 108 -0.85 -1.12 -14.52
C LEU A 108 -0.64 -1.86 -15.85
N HIS A 109 -1.67 -2.49 -16.38
CA HIS A 109 -1.66 -3.20 -17.67
C HIS A 109 -2.88 -2.83 -18.50
N ASP A 110 -2.65 -2.39 -19.75
CA ASP A 110 -3.68 -2.03 -20.74
C ASP A 110 -4.83 -1.14 -20.22
N LEU A 111 -4.60 -0.37 -19.16
CA LEU A 111 -5.70 0.22 -18.41
C LEU A 111 -6.34 1.36 -19.21
N SER A 112 -7.64 1.21 -19.46
CA SER A 112 -8.48 2.25 -20.04
C SER A 112 -9.54 2.69 -19.03
N LEU A 113 -9.60 4.01 -18.75
CA LEU A 113 -10.56 4.59 -17.80
C LEU A 113 -10.85 6.05 -18.17
N THR A 114 -12.13 6.38 -18.33
CA THR A 114 -12.60 7.77 -18.46
C THR A 114 -13.03 8.33 -17.11
N VAL A 115 -12.91 9.65 -16.93
CA VAL A 115 -13.53 10.43 -15.85
C VAL A 115 -14.24 11.62 -16.49
N ARG A 116 -15.51 11.84 -16.14
CA ARG A 116 -16.34 12.92 -16.70
C ARG A 116 -16.29 14.19 -15.86
N GLU A 117 -16.65 15.30 -16.48
CA GLU A 117 -17.00 16.52 -15.73
C GLU A 117 -18.20 16.28 -14.82
N GLN A 118 -18.26 16.99 -13.68
CA GLN A 118 -19.30 16.86 -12.66
C GLN A 118 -19.42 15.43 -12.08
N GLU A 119 -18.33 14.64 -12.11
CA GLU A 119 -18.27 13.28 -11.57
C GLU A 119 -17.46 13.22 -10.26
N VAL A 120 -17.87 12.33 -9.35
CA VAL A 120 -17.02 11.84 -8.25
C VAL A 120 -16.76 10.36 -8.48
N VAL A 121 -15.49 10.00 -8.70
CA VAL A 121 -15.04 8.63 -8.95
C VAL A 121 -14.21 8.13 -7.77
N ALA A 122 -14.59 6.99 -7.19
CA ALA A 122 -13.74 6.26 -6.24
C ALA A 122 -13.00 5.13 -6.94
N LEU A 123 -11.69 5.03 -6.73
CA LEU A 123 -10.85 3.91 -7.13
C LEU A 123 -10.59 3.06 -5.88
N VAL A 124 -11.09 1.82 -5.86
CA VAL A 124 -11.01 0.90 -4.72
C VAL A 124 -10.40 -0.43 -5.14
N GLY A 125 -9.86 -1.19 -4.19
CA GLY A 125 -9.19 -2.47 -4.45
C GLY A 125 -8.00 -2.70 -3.51
N PRO A 126 -7.28 -3.84 -3.62
CA PRO A 126 -6.23 -4.21 -2.67
C PRO A 126 -5.03 -3.25 -2.64
N SER A 127 -4.20 -3.36 -1.60
CA SER A 127 -2.93 -2.62 -1.53
C SER A 127 -1.98 -3.07 -2.64
N GLY A 128 -1.39 -2.11 -3.37
CA GLY A 128 -0.46 -2.38 -4.47
C GLY A 128 -1.08 -2.48 -5.87
N CYS A 129 -2.40 -2.54 -6.04
CA CYS A 129 -3.07 -2.71 -7.35
C CYS A 129 -3.05 -1.48 -8.30
N GLY A 130 -2.03 -0.62 -8.22
CA GLY A 130 -1.81 0.46 -9.19
C GLY A 130 -2.68 1.71 -9.05
N LYS A 131 -3.69 1.76 -8.16
CA LYS A 131 -4.60 2.93 -7.97
C LYS A 131 -3.85 4.27 -7.87
N SER A 132 -2.89 4.36 -6.95
CA SER A 132 -2.07 5.57 -6.75
C SER A 132 -1.08 5.84 -7.89
N THR A 133 -0.75 4.83 -8.70
CA THR A 133 0.01 5.00 -9.94
C THR A 133 -0.84 5.71 -10.98
N LEU A 134 -2.07 5.24 -11.22
CA LEU A 134 -3.01 5.87 -12.14
C LEU A 134 -3.32 7.32 -11.72
N LEU A 135 -3.52 7.56 -10.42
CA LEU A 135 -3.77 8.90 -9.89
C LEU A 135 -2.60 9.87 -10.16
N ARG A 136 -1.34 9.39 -10.11
CA ARG A 136 -0.13 10.18 -10.43
C ARG A 136 0.04 10.41 -11.94
N LEU A 137 -0.44 9.48 -12.77
CA LEU A 137 -0.51 9.65 -14.23
C LEU A 137 -1.58 10.70 -14.61
N PHE A 138 -2.76 10.65 -13.97
CA PHE A 138 -3.81 11.68 -14.09
C PHE A 138 -3.38 13.06 -13.57
N ALA A 139 -2.52 13.12 -12.55
CA ALA A 139 -1.91 14.37 -12.08
C ALA A 139 -0.79 14.89 -13.01
N GLY A 140 -0.33 14.09 -13.98
CA GLY A 140 0.84 14.41 -14.82
C GLY A 140 2.19 14.39 -14.09
N LEU A 141 2.23 13.78 -12.90
CA LEU A 141 3.45 13.63 -12.08
C LEU A 141 4.33 12.46 -12.55
N ALA A 142 3.76 11.54 -13.30
CA ALA A 142 4.45 10.49 -14.05
C ALA A 142 3.96 10.49 -15.50
N ARG A 143 4.74 9.87 -16.40
CA ARG A 143 4.33 9.59 -17.79
C ARG A 143 4.02 8.10 -17.93
N PRO A 144 2.98 7.72 -18.70
CA PRO A 144 2.68 6.32 -18.95
C PRO A 144 3.82 5.65 -19.71
N GLY A 145 4.08 4.37 -19.46
CA GLY A 145 5.07 3.59 -20.19
C GLY A 145 4.61 3.23 -21.60
N GLU A 146 3.35 2.81 -21.71
CA GLU A 146 2.62 2.54 -22.96
C GLU A 146 1.23 3.18 -22.88
N GLY A 147 0.55 3.33 -24.02
CA GLY A 147 -0.75 4.00 -24.09
C GLY A 147 -0.66 5.52 -23.96
N THR A 148 -1.75 6.16 -23.54
CA THR A 148 -1.76 7.61 -23.34
C THR A 148 -2.75 8.07 -22.27
N VAL A 149 -2.43 9.19 -21.61
CA VAL A 149 -3.36 9.94 -20.77
C VAL A 149 -3.74 11.22 -21.51
N LEU A 150 -5.03 11.51 -21.55
CA LEU A 150 -5.62 12.70 -22.14
C LEU A 150 -6.32 13.54 -21.07
N TYR A 151 -6.28 14.85 -21.26
CA TYR A 151 -7.07 15.85 -20.55
C TYR A 151 -7.86 16.67 -21.56
N ARG A 152 -9.20 16.70 -21.44
CA ARG A 152 -10.13 17.33 -22.40
C ARG A 152 -9.83 16.93 -23.86
N GLY A 153 -9.46 15.67 -24.08
CA GLY A 153 -9.11 15.09 -25.38
C GLY A 153 -7.69 15.41 -25.90
N GLN A 154 -6.93 16.31 -25.24
CA GLN A 154 -5.54 16.62 -25.57
C GLN A 154 -4.57 15.77 -24.74
N ARG A 155 -3.36 15.52 -25.22
CA ARG A 155 -2.37 14.69 -24.51
C ARG A 155 -1.84 15.38 -23.26
N LEU A 156 -1.82 14.67 -22.12
CA LEU A 156 -1.31 15.23 -20.85
C LEU A 156 0.23 15.15 -20.80
N ASP A 157 0.89 16.18 -21.33
CA ASP A 157 2.36 16.27 -21.43
C ASP A 157 2.99 17.10 -20.31
N GLY A 158 2.94 16.56 -19.08
CA GLY A 158 3.47 17.20 -17.87
C GLY A 158 2.39 17.40 -16.82
N VAL A 159 2.72 18.11 -15.73
CA VAL A 159 1.83 18.29 -14.57
C VAL A 159 0.54 18.99 -14.98
N LEU A 160 -0.60 18.44 -14.56
CA LEU A 160 -1.93 18.96 -14.87
C LEU A 160 -2.19 20.27 -14.12
N GLY A 161 -1.94 21.41 -14.76
CA GLY A 161 -2.06 22.74 -14.14
C GLY A 161 -3.46 23.09 -13.63
N ALA A 162 -4.51 22.48 -14.21
CA ALA A 162 -5.91 22.65 -13.79
C ALA A 162 -6.28 21.83 -12.54
N GLY A 163 -5.50 20.81 -12.18
CA GLY A 163 -5.78 19.93 -11.05
C GLY A 163 -5.02 20.31 -9.78
N ALA A 164 -5.38 19.66 -8.68
CA ALA A 164 -4.57 19.59 -7.46
C ALA A 164 -4.57 18.17 -6.90
N MET A 165 -3.48 17.79 -6.22
CA MET A 165 -3.33 16.46 -5.62
C MET A 165 -3.19 16.53 -4.09
N VAL A 166 -4.03 15.77 -3.38
CA VAL A 166 -3.88 15.46 -1.95
C VAL A 166 -3.20 14.10 -1.85
N PHE A 167 -2.10 14.02 -1.10
CA PHE A 167 -1.28 12.83 -0.97
C PHE A 167 -1.55 12.09 0.36
N GLN A 168 -1.33 10.77 0.37
CA GLN A 168 -1.41 9.91 1.55
C GLN A 168 -0.36 10.31 2.61
N SER A 169 0.84 10.71 2.18
CA SER A 169 1.82 11.37 3.05
C SER A 169 1.68 12.88 2.93
N PHE A 170 1.72 13.59 4.06
CA PHE A 170 1.35 15.02 4.14
C PHE A 170 2.07 15.94 3.14
N ALA A 171 3.28 15.57 2.72
CA ALA A 171 4.11 16.28 1.73
C ALA A 171 4.26 17.79 2.00
N LEU A 172 4.21 18.20 3.27
CA LEU A 172 4.40 19.60 3.70
C LEU A 172 5.89 19.92 3.80
N LEU A 173 6.29 21.14 3.46
CA LEU A 173 7.66 21.60 3.67
C LEU A 173 7.82 21.99 5.15
N PRO A 174 8.69 21.29 5.92
CA PRO A 174 8.74 21.45 7.39
C PRO A 174 9.38 22.77 7.85
N TRP A 175 10.02 23.51 6.93
CA TRP A 175 10.59 24.84 7.15
C TRP A 175 9.64 26.00 6.79
N LEU A 176 8.44 25.70 6.29
CA LEU A 176 7.39 26.68 6.00
C LEU A 176 6.27 26.59 7.05
N THR A 177 5.60 27.70 7.33
CA THR A 177 4.38 27.72 8.18
C THR A 177 3.18 27.09 7.44
N VAL A 178 2.04 26.94 8.13
CA VAL A 178 0.75 26.55 7.50
C VAL A 178 0.41 27.48 6.35
N ALA A 179 0.37 28.80 6.57
CA ALA A 179 0.02 29.77 5.55
C ALA A 179 0.97 29.72 4.34
N GLN A 180 2.27 29.53 4.57
CA GLN A 180 3.26 29.40 3.50
C GLN A 180 3.13 28.08 2.73
N ASN A 181 2.83 26.97 3.40
CA ASN A 181 2.53 25.69 2.73
C ASN A 181 1.30 25.80 1.82
N VAL A 182 0.26 26.51 2.27
CA VAL A 182 -0.98 26.75 1.50
C VAL A 182 -0.74 27.73 0.34
N ALA A 183 0.05 28.79 0.57
CA ALA A 183 0.37 29.82 -0.42
C ALA A 183 1.16 29.31 -1.64
N MET A 184 1.97 28.26 -1.47
CA MET A 184 2.92 27.75 -2.46
C MET A 184 2.32 27.47 -3.85
N GLY A 185 1.11 26.89 -3.91
CA GLY A 185 0.43 26.61 -5.18
C GLY A 185 -0.06 27.86 -5.91
N LEU A 186 -0.35 28.93 -5.15
CA LEU A 186 -0.70 30.26 -5.69
C LEU A 186 0.55 30.99 -6.19
N GLU A 187 1.67 30.89 -5.46
CA GLU A 187 2.96 31.49 -5.86
C GLU A 187 3.49 30.86 -7.14
N ALA A 188 3.38 29.53 -7.29
CA ALA A 188 3.72 28.83 -8.54
C ALA A 188 2.86 29.24 -9.75
N ARG A 189 1.67 29.84 -9.51
CA ARG A 189 0.79 30.42 -10.53
C ARG A 189 0.91 31.95 -10.62
N GLY A 190 1.89 32.58 -9.95
CA GLY A 190 2.10 34.03 -9.96
C GLY A 190 1.07 34.85 -9.17
N VAL A 191 0.24 34.21 -8.33
CA VAL A 191 -0.79 34.88 -7.53
C VAL A 191 -0.18 35.34 -6.20
N HIS A 192 -0.11 36.66 -6.01
CA HIS A 192 0.55 37.30 -4.89
C HIS A 192 -0.32 38.40 -4.24
N GLY A 193 0.09 38.89 -3.07
CA GLY A 193 -0.50 40.09 -2.46
C GLY A 193 -1.86 39.83 -1.79
N PRO A 194 -2.87 40.73 -1.92
CA PRO A 194 -4.18 40.57 -1.27
C PRO A 194 -4.87 39.26 -1.66
N ALA A 195 -5.07 39.01 -2.97
CA ALA A 195 -5.78 37.84 -3.48
C ALA A 195 -5.18 36.51 -2.97
N GLN A 196 -3.85 36.45 -2.87
CA GLN A 196 -3.12 35.31 -2.29
C GLN A 196 -3.47 35.11 -0.81
N ARG A 197 -3.40 36.18 0.01
CA ARG A 197 -3.73 36.11 1.45
C ARG A 197 -5.19 35.73 1.67
N ASP A 198 -6.10 36.29 0.88
CA ASP A 198 -7.54 36.04 1.01
C ASP A 198 -7.88 34.59 0.63
N ALA A 199 -7.22 34.04 -0.40
CA ALA A 199 -7.37 32.63 -0.79
C ALA A 199 -6.78 31.66 0.27
N VAL A 200 -5.59 31.98 0.81
CA VAL A 200 -4.97 31.20 1.90
C VAL A 200 -5.85 31.21 3.16
N ALA A 201 -6.38 32.37 3.55
CA ALA A 201 -7.26 32.50 4.71
C ALA A 201 -8.56 31.70 4.54
N ARG A 202 -9.23 31.81 3.39
CA ARG A 202 -10.42 30.99 3.08
C ARG A 202 -10.12 29.50 3.14
N ALA A 203 -9.01 29.05 2.57
CA ALA A 203 -8.65 27.63 2.56
C ALA A 203 -8.27 27.07 3.95
N ILE A 204 -7.69 27.88 4.83
CA ILE A 204 -7.38 27.52 6.22
C ILE A 204 -8.66 27.44 7.07
N ASN A 205 -9.56 28.42 6.91
CA ASN A 205 -10.86 28.46 7.60
C ASN A 205 -11.75 27.27 7.20
N LEU A 206 -11.80 26.97 5.90
CA LEU A 206 -12.55 25.86 5.31
C LEU A 206 -12.19 24.48 5.91
N VAL A 207 -10.91 24.27 6.25
CA VAL A 207 -10.45 23.03 6.90
C VAL A 207 -10.42 23.13 8.43
N GLY A 208 -10.93 24.21 9.04
CA GLY A 208 -10.98 24.42 10.49
C GLY A 208 -9.59 24.51 11.15
N LEU A 209 -8.67 25.27 10.57
CA LEU A 209 -7.31 25.51 11.08
C LEU A 209 -7.03 26.99 11.42
N ASP A 210 -8.07 27.80 11.62
CA ASP A 210 -7.95 29.19 12.10
C ASP A 210 -7.11 29.28 13.38
N GLY A 211 -6.22 30.28 13.44
CA GLY A 211 -5.27 30.47 14.54
C GLY A 211 -4.00 29.62 14.44
N PHE A 212 -3.89 28.72 13.46
CA PHE A 212 -2.68 27.92 13.21
C PHE A 212 -1.86 28.39 11.99
N GLU A 213 -2.17 29.55 11.40
CA GLU A 213 -1.57 30.07 10.15
C GLU A 213 -0.04 30.17 10.22
N GLN A 214 0.49 30.46 11.42
CA GLN A 214 1.92 30.67 11.68
C GLN A 214 2.62 29.43 12.27
N ALA A 215 1.90 28.34 12.53
CA ALA A 215 2.49 27.11 13.05
C ALA A 215 3.30 26.39 11.96
N TYR A 216 4.36 25.67 12.36
CA TYR A 216 5.16 24.82 11.49
C TYR A 216 4.64 23.37 11.51
N PRO A 217 4.82 22.55 10.45
CA PRO A 217 4.38 21.15 10.41
C PRO A 217 4.89 20.23 11.53
N LYS A 218 5.92 20.64 12.29
CA LYS A 218 6.41 19.96 13.50
C LYS A 218 5.52 20.17 14.75
N GLU A 219 4.74 21.25 14.78
CA GLU A 219 3.88 21.70 15.89
C GLU A 219 2.42 21.20 15.74
N LEU A 220 2.12 20.52 14.63
CA LEU A 220 0.80 20.02 14.27
C LEU A 220 0.66 18.52 14.57
N SER A 221 -0.56 18.06 14.86
CA SER A 221 -0.90 16.63 14.86
C SER A 221 -0.91 16.05 13.43
N GLY A 222 -0.95 14.72 13.28
CA GLY A 222 -1.05 14.06 11.97
C GLY A 222 -2.27 14.56 11.17
N GLY A 223 -3.46 14.52 11.77
CA GLY A 223 -4.67 15.00 11.10
C GLY A 223 -4.71 16.50 10.83
N MET A 224 -4.03 17.32 11.64
CA MET A 224 -3.84 18.74 11.31
C MET A 224 -2.96 18.90 10.05
N LYS A 225 -1.88 18.14 9.91
CA LYS A 225 -1.03 18.17 8.69
C LYS A 225 -1.81 17.74 7.46
N GLN A 226 -2.68 16.74 7.58
CA GLN A 226 -3.55 16.32 6.47
C GLN A 226 -4.51 17.45 6.05
N ARG A 227 -5.11 18.14 7.02
CA ARG A 227 -5.95 19.32 6.76
C ARG A 227 -5.20 20.49 6.11
N VAL A 228 -3.92 20.73 6.45
CA VAL A 228 -3.06 21.67 5.70
C VAL A 228 -2.82 21.20 4.25
N GLY A 229 -2.68 19.90 4.02
CA GLY A 229 -2.59 19.30 2.69
C GLY A 229 -3.83 19.58 1.83
N PHE A 230 -5.03 19.43 2.40
CA PHE A 230 -6.29 19.83 1.79
C PHE A 230 -6.35 21.34 1.51
N ALA A 231 -6.05 22.19 2.50
CA ALA A 231 -6.05 23.64 2.32
C ALA A 231 -5.14 24.08 1.17
N ARG A 232 -3.94 23.51 1.05
CA ARG A 232 -3.02 23.76 -0.08
C ARG A 232 -3.59 23.36 -1.43
N ALA A 233 -4.31 22.23 -1.50
CA ALA A 233 -4.95 21.78 -2.74
C ALA A 233 -6.17 22.64 -3.11
N LEU A 234 -6.95 23.11 -2.14
CA LEU A 234 -8.16 23.90 -2.34
C LEU A 234 -7.89 25.39 -2.57
N ALA A 235 -6.83 25.95 -2.00
CA ALA A 235 -6.47 27.36 -2.15
C ALA A 235 -6.23 27.80 -3.60
N VAL A 236 -5.87 26.87 -4.48
CA VAL A 236 -5.66 27.12 -5.92
C VAL A 236 -6.94 26.98 -6.78
N ALA A 237 -8.11 26.74 -6.18
CA ALA A 237 -9.38 26.52 -6.89
C ALA A 237 -9.24 25.56 -8.10
N PRO A 238 -8.86 24.28 -7.86
CA PRO A 238 -8.61 23.32 -8.92
C PRO A 238 -9.93 22.87 -9.56
N GLU A 239 -9.91 22.63 -10.87
CA GLU A 239 -11.04 22.05 -11.59
C GLU A 239 -11.25 20.57 -11.20
N ILE A 240 -10.15 19.85 -10.98
CA ILE A 240 -10.16 18.46 -10.55
C ILE A 240 -9.30 18.23 -9.30
N LEU A 241 -9.87 17.61 -8.29
CA LEU A 241 -9.18 17.22 -7.06
C LEU A 241 -8.88 15.73 -7.07
N LEU A 242 -7.60 15.39 -7.12
CA LEU A 242 -7.08 14.02 -7.12
C LEU A 242 -6.61 13.68 -5.70
N MET A 243 -7.09 12.59 -5.10
CA MET A 243 -6.86 12.31 -3.67
C MET A 243 -6.39 10.88 -3.42
N ASP A 244 -5.22 10.73 -2.80
CA ASP A 244 -4.54 9.46 -2.51
C ASP A 244 -4.72 9.10 -1.02
N GLU A 245 -5.67 8.23 -0.69
CA GLU A 245 -6.08 7.86 0.68
C GLU A 245 -6.19 9.03 1.68
N PRO A 246 -6.95 10.09 1.34
CA PRO A 246 -6.78 11.40 1.97
C PRO A 246 -7.31 11.49 3.41
N PHE A 247 -8.12 10.52 3.87
CA PHE A 247 -8.76 10.53 5.19
C PHE A 247 -8.13 9.55 6.20
N GLY A 248 -7.33 8.57 5.75
CA GLY A 248 -6.84 7.45 6.59
C GLY A 248 -5.90 7.82 7.74
N ALA A 249 -5.46 9.09 7.83
CA ALA A 249 -4.64 9.63 8.91
C ALA A 249 -5.42 10.54 9.90
N LEU A 250 -6.76 10.51 9.84
CA LEU A 250 -7.67 11.28 10.69
C LEU A 250 -8.32 10.40 11.77
N ASP A 251 -8.78 11.01 12.85
CA ASP A 251 -9.77 10.38 13.73
C ASP A 251 -11.15 10.31 13.02
N PRO A 252 -12.03 9.37 13.40
CA PRO A 252 -13.28 9.14 12.66
C PRO A 252 -14.19 10.37 12.54
N LEU A 253 -14.26 11.21 13.58
CA LEU A 253 -15.12 12.39 13.58
C LEU A 253 -14.55 13.51 12.70
N THR A 254 -13.23 13.74 12.74
CA THR A 254 -12.57 14.67 11.80
C THR A 254 -12.68 14.15 10.36
N ALA A 255 -12.62 12.83 10.13
CA ALA A 255 -12.83 12.24 8.81
C ALA A 255 -14.26 12.49 8.30
N GLU A 256 -15.29 12.14 9.07
CA GLU A 256 -16.71 12.34 8.73
C GLU A 256 -17.03 13.80 8.35
N ASN A 257 -16.54 14.75 9.15
CA ASN A 257 -16.70 16.18 8.88
C ASN A 257 -15.98 16.62 7.59
N LEU A 258 -14.73 16.18 7.39
CA LEU A 258 -13.94 16.58 6.21
C LEU A 258 -14.46 15.93 4.92
N ARG A 259 -14.95 14.68 4.97
CA ARG A 259 -15.65 14.03 3.84
C ARG A 259 -16.88 14.82 3.43
N SER A 260 -17.68 15.27 4.41
CA SER A 260 -18.86 16.10 4.19
C SER A 260 -18.49 17.45 3.55
N GLN A 261 -17.47 18.13 4.07
CA GLN A 261 -16.95 19.38 3.50
C GLN A 261 -16.46 19.22 2.05
N VAL A 262 -15.76 18.13 1.73
CA VAL A 262 -15.28 17.84 0.36
C VAL A 262 -16.44 17.61 -0.61
N VAL A 263 -17.51 16.92 -0.16
CA VAL A 263 -18.73 16.74 -0.95
C VAL A 263 -19.44 18.07 -1.19
N ASP A 264 -19.61 18.91 -0.16
CA ASP A 264 -20.29 20.19 -0.32
C ASP A 264 -19.48 21.20 -1.16
N LEU A 265 -18.14 21.18 -1.08
CA LEU A 265 -17.27 21.96 -1.96
C LEU A 265 -17.43 21.61 -3.44
N TRP A 266 -17.52 20.32 -3.76
CA TRP A 266 -17.77 19.84 -5.13
C TRP A 266 -19.20 20.14 -5.60
N ARG A 267 -20.17 20.22 -4.68
CA ARG A 267 -21.58 20.54 -4.99
C ARG A 267 -21.86 22.04 -5.15
N ASP A 268 -20.97 22.91 -4.68
CA ASP A 268 -21.07 24.37 -4.90
C ASP A 268 -20.23 24.80 -6.13
N PRO A 269 -20.87 25.20 -7.26
CA PRO A 269 -20.16 25.65 -8.45
C PRO A 269 -19.29 26.90 -8.25
N ALA A 270 -19.49 27.67 -7.17
CA ALA A 270 -18.70 28.85 -6.86
C ALA A 270 -17.27 28.53 -6.37
N THR A 271 -16.98 27.27 -6.01
CA THR A 271 -15.63 26.84 -5.57
C THR A 271 -14.66 26.61 -6.73
N GLY A 272 -15.19 26.33 -7.92
CA GLY A 272 -14.43 25.87 -9.10
C GLY A 272 -14.14 24.37 -9.13
N VAL A 273 -14.43 23.62 -8.06
CA VAL A 273 -14.14 22.16 -7.97
C VAL A 273 -15.21 21.37 -8.72
N ASN A 274 -14.95 21.09 -10.00
CA ASN A 274 -15.86 20.42 -10.93
C ASN A 274 -15.88 18.89 -10.74
N THR A 275 -14.73 18.28 -10.40
CA THR A 275 -14.57 16.81 -10.48
C THR A 275 -13.66 16.29 -9.37
N LEU A 276 -13.98 15.11 -8.83
CA LEU A 276 -13.22 14.46 -7.76
C LEU A 276 -12.81 13.05 -8.18
N VAL A 277 -11.55 12.68 -7.96
CA VAL A 277 -11.08 11.28 -8.04
C VAL A 277 -10.41 10.91 -6.73
N VAL A 278 -10.97 9.93 -6.00
CA VAL A 278 -10.47 9.47 -4.71
C VAL A 278 -9.98 8.03 -4.78
N VAL A 279 -8.77 7.78 -4.32
CA VAL A 279 -8.27 6.44 -3.99
C VAL A 279 -8.54 6.20 -2.51
N THR A 280 -9.23 5.12 -2.16
CA THR A 280 -9.41 4.70 -0.76
C THR A 280 -9.45 3.17 -0.65
N HIS A 281 -9.25 2.66 0.56
CA HIS A 281 -9.45 1.26 0.93
C HIS A 281 -10.70 1.06 1.81
N SER A 282 -11.37 2.13 2.27
CA SER A 282 -12.66 2.03 2.95
C SER A 282 -13.80 1.90 1.93
N VAL A 283 -14.68 0.95 2.19
CA VAL A 283 -15.89 0.69 1.41
C VAL A 283 -16.90 1.82 1.62
N GLU A 284 -17.04 2.22 2.88
CA GLU A 284 -17.93 3.26 3.38
C GLU A 284 -17.57 4.62 2.77
N GLU A 285 -16.27 4.94 2.64
CA GLU A 285 -15.82 6.18 2.00
C GLU A 285 -16.13 6.23 0.51
N ALA A 286 -15.94 5.13 -0.21
CA ALA A 286 -16.30 5.05 -1.62
C ALA A 286 -17.82 5.21 -1.82
N VAL A 287 -18.62 4.58 -0.96
CA VAL A 287 -20.09 4.66 -1.00
C VAL A 287 -20.63 6.01 -0.50
N PHE A 288 -19.92 6.71 0.39
CA PHE A 288 -20.24 8.08 0.81
C PHE A 288 -19.86 9.11 -0.26
N LEU A 289 -18.65 9.05 -0.81
CA LEU A 289 -18.13 10.09 -1.69
C LEU A 289 -18.62 9.95 -3.13
N ALA A 290 -18.60 8.76 -3.73
CA ALA A 290 -18.56 8.64 -5.19
C ALA A 290 -19.88 8.28 -5.87
N GLY A 291 -20.13 8.86 -7.06
CA GLY A 291 -21.23 8.50 -7.95
C GLY A 291 -20.91 7.27 -8.82
N ARG A 292 -19.62 7.03 -9.07
CA ARG A 292 -19.11 5.80 -9.70
C ARG A 292 -17.93 5.25 -8.92
N ILE A 293 -17.90 3.93 -8.73
CA ILE A 293 -16.88 3.23 -7.96
C ILE A 293 -16.23 2.19 -8.88
N VAL A 294 -14.92 2.30 -9.07
CA VAL A 294 -14.11 1.48 -9.97
C VAL A 294 -13.27 0.54 -9.12
N VAL A 295 -13.51 -0.77 -9.28
CA VAL A 295 -12.84 -1.84 -8.53
C VAL A 295 -11.61 -2.31 -9.32
N PHE A 296 -10.45 -2.28 -8.67
CA PHE A 296 -9.17 -2.67 -9.26
C PHE A 296 -8.78 -4.09 -8.88
N GLY A 297 -8.57 -4.94 -9.88
CA GLY A 297 -7.86 -6.21 -9.73
C GLY A 297 -6.36 -6.00 -9.55
N SER A 298 -5.66 -7.03 -9.06
CA SER A 298 -4.23 -6.97 -8.69
C SER A 298 -3.37 -7.89 -9.55
N ASN A 299 -2.09 -7.53 -9.72
CA ASN A 299 -1.06 -8.34 -10.39
C ASN A 299 -1.40 -8.77 -11.84
N PRO A 300 -1.45 -7.86 -12.82
CA PRO A 300 -1.19 -6.41 -12.75
C PRO A 300 -2.45 -5.58 -12.41
N GLY A 301 -2.29 -4.27 -12.19
CA GLY A 301 -3.41 -3.37 -11.91
C GLY A 301 -4.30 -3.14 -13.15
N HIS A 302 -5.57 -3.52 -13.05
CA HIS A 302 -6.58 -3.43 -14.10
C HIS A 302 -7.97 -3.12 -13.50
N VAL A 303 -8.90 -2.61 -14.32
CA VAL A 303 -10.31 -2.42 -13.90
C VAL A 303 -11.04 -3.76 -13.99
N ARG A 304 -11.67 -4.20 -12.89
CA ARG A 304 -12.43 -5.47 -12.80
C ARG A 304 -13.94 -5.27 -12.81
N GLU A 305 -14.47 -4.29 -12.08
CA GLU A 305 -15.91 -3.92 -12.10
C GLU A 305 -16.07 -2.40 -11.95
N GLU A 306 -17.08 -1.83 -12.61
CA GLU A 306 -17.54 -0.46 -12.33
C GLU A 306 -18.97 -0.47 -11.77
N LEU A 307 -19.15 0.08 -10.57
CA LEU A 307 -20.45 0.24 -9.93
C LEU A 307 -20.94 1.68 -10.05
N LYS A 308 -22.18 1.85 -10.51
CA LYS A 308 -22.90 3.12 -10.43
C LYS A 308 -23.61 3.23 -9.09
N ASN A 309 -23.20 4.20 -8.27
CA ASN A 309 -23.80 4.49 -6.98
C ASN A 309 -24.88 5.58 -7.14
N SER A 310 -26.15 5.15 -7.20
CA SER A 310 -27.32 6.02 -7.40
C SER A 310 -27.84 6.71 -6.13
N LEU A 311 -27.13 6.61 -5.00
CA LEU A 311 -27.55 7.24 -3.75
C LEU A 311 -27.40 8.78 -3.83
N PRO A 312 -28.46 9.57 -3.55
CA PRO A 312 -28.43 11.02 -3.69
C PRO A 312 -27.62 11.72 -2.58
N TYR A 313 -27.06 12.89 -2.90
CA TYR A 313 -26.35 13.74 -1.93
C TYR A 313 -27.30 14.74 -1.25
N PRO A 314 -27.12 15.05 0.06
CA PRO A 314 -26.14 14.45 0.98
C PRO A 314 -26.56 13.02 1.38
N ARG A 315 -25.59 12.09 1.36
CA ARG A 315 -25.83 10.69 1.70
C ARG A 315 -25.97 10.52 3.21
N ARG A 316 -26.74 9.51 3.61
CA ARG A 316 -26.99 9.16 5.01
C ARG A 316 -26.31 7.81 5.25
N GLU A 317 -25.21 7.79 5.98
CA GLU A 317 -24.40 6.57 6.23
C GLU A 317 -25.19 5.45 6.96
N ARG A 318 -26.37 5.76 7.53
CA ARG A 318 -27.26 4.84 8.27
C ARG A 318 -28.63 4.66 7.58
N SER A 319 -28.66 4.65 6.25
CA SER A 319 -29.87 4.28 5.50
C SER A 319 -29.74 2.86 4.94
N PRO A 320 -30.82 2.06 4.86
CA PRO A 320 -30.73 0.68 4.38
C PRO A 320 -30.17 0.57 2.95
N GLU A 321 -30.39 1.61 2.13
CA GLU A 321 -29.86 1.69 0.76
C GLU A 321 -28.36 2.01 0.73
N PHE A 322 -27.84 2.70 1.74
CA PHE A 322 -26.40 2.92 1.93
C PHE A 322 -25.72 1.63 2.41
N GLU A 323 -26.27 1.00 3.46
CA GLU A 323 -25.77 -0.26 4.03
C GLU A 323 -25.74 -1.37 2.95
N ALA A 324 -26.82 -1.54 2.17
CA ALA A 324 -26.85 -2.50 1.07
C ALA A 324 -25.85 -2.21 -0.08
N MET A 325 -25.45 -0.95 -0.28
CA MET A 325 -24.41 -0.58 -1.25
C MET A 325 -23.00 -0.85 -0.69
N VAL A 326 -22.79 -0.65 0.61
CA VAL A 326 -21.56 -1.07 1.33
C VAL A 326 -21.41 -2.59 1.27
N ASP A 327 -22.45 -3.36 1.65
CA ASP A 327 -22.44 -4.82 1.59
C ASP A 327 -22.13 -5.35 0.19
N ARG A 328 -22.77 -4.78 -0.85
CA ARG A 328 -22.50 -5.14 -2.25
C ARG A 328 -21.04 -4.90 -2.61
N LEU A 329 -20.50 -3.72 -2.32
CA LEU A 329 -19.12 -3.38 -2.67
C LEU A 329 -18.11 -4.21 -1.86
N HIS A 330 -18.39 -4.50 -0.59
CA HIS A 330 -17.57 -5.36 0.25
C HIS A 330 -17.55 -6.80 -0.26
N ALA A 331 -18.69 -7.34 -0.71
CA ALA A 331 -18.77 -8.66 -1.32
C ALA A 331 -17.92 -8.76 -2.60
N ILE A 332 -17.98 -7.74 -3.47
CA ILE A 332 -17.17 -7.67 -4.70
C ILE A 332 -15.67 -7.55 -4.38
N LEU A 333 -15.29 -6.72 -3.41
CA LEU A 333 -13.89 -6.60 -2.97
C LEU A 333 -13.39 -7.90 -2.32
N THR A 334 -14.23 -8.61 -1.56
CA THR A 334 -13.89 -9.93 -0.98
C THR A 334 -13.71 -10.97 -2.07
N ALA A 335 -14.60 -11.00 -3.07
CA ALA A 335 -14.45 -11.83 -4.28
C ALA A 335 -13.24 -11.42 -5.16
N THR A 336 -12.65 -10.24 -4.93
CA THR A 336 -11.41 -9.76 -5.58
C THR A 336 -10.14 -10.09 -4.79
N LEU A 337 -10.28 -10.47 -3.51
CA LEU A 337 -9.20 -11.00 -2.68
C LEU A 337 -9.13 -12.54 -2.73
N LEU A 338 -10.26 -13.20 -3.00
CA LEU A 338 -10.33 -14.61 -3.36
C LEU A 338 -9.83 -14.80 -4.81
N PRO A 339 -9.14 -15.90 -5.14
CA PRO A 339 -8.68 -16.16 -6.51
C PRO A 339 -9.87 -16.33 -7.46
N GLU A 340 -9.78 -15.74 -8.65
CA GLU A 340 -10.73 -16.01 -9.73
C GLU A 340 -10.58 -17.46 -10.23
N PRO A 341 -11.66 -18.10 -10.70
CA PRO A 341 -11.54 -19.35 -11.45
C PRO A 341 -10.71 -19.11 -12.72
N GLU A 342 -9.85 -20.08 -13.07
CA GLU A 342 -8.68 -19.87 -13.92
C GLU A 342 -8.98 -19.33 -15.33
N ALA A 343 -8.22 -18.29 -15.73
CA ALA A 343 -8.25 -17.70 -17.06
C ALA A 343 -6.83 -17.52 -17.65
N ALA A 344 -6.20 -18.66 -18.00
CA ALA A 344 -4.90 -18.77 -18.69
C ALA A 344 -3.64 -18.32 -17.88
N PRO A 345 -2.43 -18.85 -18.20
CA PRO A 345 -1.28 -18.71 -17.32
C PRO A 345 -0.49 -17.40 -17.48
N ALA A 346 -0.56 -16.55 -16.47
CA ALA A 346 0.50 -15.59 -16.14
C ALA A 346 1.70 -16.34 -15.49
N PRO A 347 2.94 -15.80 -15.52
CA PRO A 347 4.12 -16.49 -15.00
C PRO A 347 3.96 -16.88 -13.52
N GLN A 348 4.35 -18.12 -13.20
CA GLN A 348 4.05 -18.76 -11.91
C GLN A 348 4.64 -17.96 -10.73
N ARG A 349 3.77 -17.56 -9.80
CA ARG A 349 4.15 -16.87 -8.56
C ARG A 349 4.82 -17.88 -7.61
N LEU A 350 6.14 -18.04 -7.74
CA LEU A 350 6.90 -19.01 -6.96
C LEU A 350 6.75 -18.75 -5.45
N VAL A 351 6.47 -19.82 -4.71
CA VAL A 351 6.41 -19.82 -3.25
C VAL A 351 7.69 -20.49 -2.74
N PRO A 352 8.41 -19.92 -1.76
CA PRO A 352 9.60 -20.55 -1.22
C PRO A 352 9.21 -21.78 -0.39
N PHE A 353 9.95 -22.87 -0.57
CA PHE A 353 9.80 -24.04 0.28
C PHE A 353 10.45 -23.77 1.66
N PRO A 354 9.80 -24.12 2.79
CA PRO A 354 10.39 -23.97 4.12
C PRO A 354 11.73 -24.72 4.27
N ARG A 355 12.63 -24.17 5.08
CA ARG A 355 13.98 -24.71 5.32
C ARG A 355 13.95 -25.90 6.27
N VAL A 356 13.37 -27.01 5.82
CA VAL A 356 13.10 -28.20 6.64
C VAL A 356 13.68 -29.44 5.99
N HIS A 357 14.15 -30.36 6.81
CA HIS A 357 14.70 -31.63 6.37
C HIS A 357 13.59 -32.65 6.13
N VAL A 358 13.82 -33.60 5.22
CA VAL A 358 12.90 -34.69 4.92
C VAL A 358 12.56 -35.48 6.19
N ALA A 359 13.57 -35.71 7.04
CA ALA A 359 13.42 -36.44 8.31
C ALA A 359 12.51 -35.73 9.33
N GLU A 360 12.47 -34.39 9.35
CA GLU A 360 11.60 -33.64 10.27
C GLU A 360 10.14 -33.71 9.82
N VAL A 361 9.88 -33.59 8.52
CA VAL A 361 8.53 -33.76 7.97
C VAL A 361 8.05 -35.20 8.13
N ALA A 362 8.91 -36.19 7.90
CA ALA A 362 8.61 -37.59 8.17
C ALA A 362 8.27 -37.81 9.66
N GLY A 363 9.09 -37.30 10.58
CA GLY A 363 8.84 -37.38 12.02
C GLY A 363 7.53 -36.73 12.47
N LEU A 364 7.16 -35.58 11.89
CA LEU A 364 5.84 -34.97 12.12
C LEU A 364 4.69 -35.88 11.66
N LEU A 365 4.80 -36.48 10.48
CA LEU A 365 3.77 -37.37 9.93
C LEU A 365 3.65 -38.67 10.75
N ASP A 366 4.77 -39.34 11.04
CA ASP A 366 4.81 -40.57 11.83
C ASP A 366 4.30 -40.31 13.26
N HIS A 367 4.63 -39.17 13.88
CA HIS A 367 4.09 -38.78 15.19
C HIS A 367 2.59 -38.50 15.16
N LEU A 368 2.10 -37.71 14.18
CA LEU A 368 0.67 -37.48 13.99
C LEU A 368 -0.09 -38.80 13.80
N ALA A 369 0.50 -39.82 13.17
CA ALA A 369 -0.11 -41.13 12.99
C ALA A 369 -0.31 -41.91 14.31
N THR A 370 0.45 -41.58 15.37
CA THR A 370 0.24 -42.14 16.73
C THR A 370 -0.90 -41.46 17.50
N ARG A 371 -1.26 -40.24 17.12
CA ARG A 371 -2.20 -39.39 17.86
C ARG A 371 -3.67 -39.65 17.45
N PRO A 372 -4.65 -39.53 18.38
CA PRO A 372 -6.07 -39.67 18.07
C PRO A 372 -6.51 -38.79 16.89
N ASP A 373 -7.34 -39.35 16.01
CA ASP A 373 -7.81 -38.79 14.73
C ASP A 373 -6.72 -38.36 13.71
N GLY A 374 -5.43 -38.49 14.04
CA GLY A 374 -4.32 -38.02 13.22
C GLY A 374 -4.09 -36.51 13.29
N ARG A 375 -4.24 -35.89 14.48
CA ARG A 375 -4.16 -34.43 14.69
C ARG A 375 -3.53 -33.98 16.01
N GLY A 376 -3.08 -32.73 16.06
CA GLY A 376 -2.61 -32.04 17.26
C GLY A 376 -2.39 -30.54 17.02
N PRO A 377 -2.43 -29.68 18.05
CA PRO A 377 -2.04 -28.28 17.90
C PRO A 377 -0.52 -28.14 17.73
N VAL A 378 -0.07 -27.11 17.01
CA VAL A 378 1.37 -26.91 16.68
C VAL A 378 2.27 -26.92 17.93
N PHE A 379 1.78 -26.38 19.05
CA PHE A 379 2.53 -26.31 20.30
C PHE A 379 2.78 -27.69 20.95
N GLU A 380 1.75 -28.54 21.09
CA GLU A 380 1.93 -29.90 21.63
C GLU A 380 2.85 -30.74 20.73
N LEU A 381 2.74 -30.58 19.41
CA LEU A 381 3.59 -31.30 18.46
C LEU A 381 5.07 -30.86 18.56
N ALA A 382 5.32 -29.60 18.94
CA ALA A 382 6.67 -29.10 19.22
C ALA A 382 7.24 -29.71 20.52
N GLU A 383 6.45 -29.72 21.60
CA GLU A 383 6.84 -30.34 22.88
C GLU A 383 7.07 -31.86 22.76
N ASP A 384 6.14 -32.59 22.13
CA ASP A 384 6.21 -34.05 21.92
C ASP A 384 7.48 -34.48 21.17
N LEU A 385 7.89 -33.70 20.15
CA LEU A 385 9.05 -33.98 19.31
C LEU A 385 10.35 -33.35 19.82
N GLY A 386 10.31 -32.56 20.90
CA GLY A 386 11.49 -31.87 21.46
C GLY A 386 12.06 -30.77 20.56
N VAL A 387 11.20 -30.13 19.75
CA VAL A 387 11.56 -29.11 18.75
C VAL A 387 10.99 -27.75 19.18
N ASP A 388 11.65 -26.64 18.85
CA ASP A 388 11.11 -25.32 19.15
C ASP A 388 9.89 -24.96 18.28
N TYR A 389 9.04 -24.05 18.77
CA TYR A 389 7.78 -23.72 18.13
C TYR A 389 7.94 -23.10 16.72
N ASP A 390 8.97 -22.28 16.50
CA ASP A 390 9.21 -21.65 15.21
C ASP A 390 9.69 -22.68 14.17
N ARG A 391 10.56 -23.61 14.60
CA ARG A 391 10.99 -24.75 13.79
C ARG A 391 9.83 -25.70 13.49
N MET A 392 9.01 -26.06 14.47
CA MET A 392 7.82 -26.88 14.26
C MET A 392 6.84 -26.21 13.28
N THR A 393 6.63 -24.90 13.41
CA THR A 393 5.82 -24.10 12.47
C THR A 393 6.37 -24.16 11.03
N ALA A 394 7.70 -24.20 10.85
CA ALA A 394 8.31 -24.41 9.54
C ALA A 394 8.07 -25.83 8.99
N VAL A 395 8.20 -26.87 9.84
CA VAL A 395 7.98 -28.29 9.47
C VAL A 395 6.52 -28.53 9.06
N VAL A 396 5.56 -27.99 9.82
CA VAL A 396 4.13 -28.00 9.49
C VAL A 396 3.88 -27.33 8.14
N ARG A 397 4.45 -26.15 7.89
CA ARG A 397 4.33 -25.46 6.59
C ARG A 397 4.93 -26.25 5.42
N GLY A 398 6.02 -26.99 5.64
CA GLY A 398 6.62 -27.86 4.62
C GLY A 398 5.71 -29.04 4.29
N ALA A 399 5.18 -29.71 5.30
CA ALA A 399 4.21 -30.79 5.16
C ALA A 399 2.89 -30.34 4.51
N GLU A 400 2.47 -29.10 4.77
CA GLU A 400 1.27 -28.49 4.18
C GLU A 400 1.47 -28.09 2.71
N GLN A 401 2.64 -27.55 2.35
CA GLN A 401 2.98 -27.27 0.94
C GLN A 401 3.11 -28.53 0.08
N LEU A 402 3.38 -29.70 0.68
CA LEU A 402 3.32 -31.01 0.02
C LEU A 402 1.92 -31.66 0.08
N GLY A 403 0.95 -31.00 0.71
CA GLY A 403 -0.43 -31.49 0.85
C GLY A 403 -0.53 -32.79 1.64
N TRP A 404 0.33 -32.97 2.66
CA TRP A 404 0.31 -34.13 3.57
C TRP A 404 -0.41 -33.82 4.88
N VAL A 405 -0.26 -32.60 5.41
CA VAL A 405 -1.10 -32.05 6.48
C VAL A 405 -1.93 -30.87 5.97
N ALA A 406 -2.95 -30.50 6.74
CA ALA A 406 -3.66 -29.22 6.61
C ALA A 406 -3.87 -28.62 8.01
N THR A 407 -3.91 -27.29 8.11
CA THR A 407 -3.96 -26.57 9.40
C THR A 407 -5.26 -25.75 9.57
N PRO A 408 -6.43 -26.39 9.80
CA PRO A 408 -7.65 -25.67 10.14
C PRO A 408 -7.55 -24.97 11.51
N GLY A 409 -7.31 -23.65 11.48
CA GLY A 409 -7.07 -22.85 12.68
C GLY A 409 -5.65 -23.06 13.19
N GLU A 410 -5.50 -23.57 14.42
CA GLU A 410 -4.20 -23.87 15.05
C GLU A 410 -3.94 -25.39 15.16
N MET A 411 -4.85 -26.21 14.63
CA MET A 411 -4.78 -27.67 14.66
C MET A 411 -4.17 -28.22 13.36
N VAL A 412 -3.06 -28.94 13.46
CA VAL A 412 -2.47 -29.69 12.34
C VAL A 412 -3.18 -31.04 12.23
N GLN A 413 -3.56 -31.45 11.02
CA GLN A 413 -4.25 -32.71 10.76
C GLN A 413 -3.72 -33.43 9.51
N LEU A 414 -3.51 -34.74 9.59
CA LEU A 414 -3.17 -35.60 8.45
C LEU A 414 -4.29 -35.62 7.40
N THR A 415 -3.94 -35.24 6.17
CA THR A 415 -4.76 -35.42 4.96
C THR A 415 -4.81 -36.90 4.54
N PRO A 416 -5.71 -37.29 3.60
CA PRO A 416 -5.64 -38.61 2.97
C PRO A 416 -4.25 -38.89 2.35
N ALA A 417 -3.72 -37.95 1.56
CA ALA A 417 -2.42 -38.12 0.90
C ALA A 417 -1.24 -38.25 1.87
N GLY A 418 -1.32 -37.62 3.06
CA GLY A 418 -0.33 -37.84 4.12
C GLY A 418 -0.40 -39.25 4.70
N ARG A 419 -1.60 -39.81 4.86
CA ARG A 419 -1.83 -41.20 5.30
C ARG A 419 -1.38 -42.21 4.24
N ASP A 420 -1.62 -41.91 2.97
CA ASP A 420 -1.21 -42.74 1.84
C ASP A 420 0.33 -42.83 1.74
N VAL A 421 1.04 -41.72 1.98
CA VAL A 421 2.52 -41.70 2.10
C VAL A 421 3.01 -42.50 3.30
N LEU A 422 2.38 -42.34 4.47
CA LEU A 422 2.74 -43.09 5.68
C LEU A 422 2.57 -44.61 5.50
N ALA A 423 1.53 -45.04 4.79
CA ALA A 423 1.27 -46.45 4.50
C ALA A 423 2.22 -47.06 3.44
N GLY A 424 2.96 -46.22 2.69
CA GLY A 424 3.95 -46.67 1.71
C GLY A 424 5.26 -47.13 2.34
N ASP A 425 5.95 -48.06 1.65
CA ASP A 425 7.35 -48.38 1.90
C ASP A 425 8.29 -47.23 1.44
N ASP A 426 9.60 -47.38 1.64
CA ASP A 426 10.58 -46.34 1.26
C ASP A 426 10.50 -45.96 -0.23
N ALA A 427 10.30 -46.93 -1.13
CA ALA A 427 10.16 -46.66 -2.56
C ALA A 427 8.87 -45.89 -2.88
N ALA A 428 7.73 -46.31 -2.31
CA ALA A 428 6.46 -45.62 -2.46
C ALA A 428 6.49 -44.20 -1.86
N ARG A 429 7.10 -44.01 -0.69
CA ARG A 429 7.30 -42.70 -0.04
C ARG A 429 8.09 -41.74 -0.94
N LYS A 430 9.18 -42.21 -1.56
CA LYS A 430 9.98 -41.41 -2.52
C LYS A 430 9.19 -41.05 -3.78
N VAL A 431 8.48 -42.00 -4.37
CA VAL A 431 7.64 -41.77 -5.57
C VAL A 431 6.51 -40.78 -5.29
N ALA A 432 5.83 -40.89 -4.14
CA ALA A 432 4.80 -39.95 -3.75
C ALA A 432 5.36 -38.55 -3.46
N THR A 433 6.54 -38.46 -2.81
CA THR A 433 7.27 -37.20 -2.61
C THR A 433 7.64 -36.55 -3.95
N ARG A 434 8.17 -37.33 -4.90
CA ARG A 434 8.49 -36.91 -6.28
C ARG A 434 7.29 -36.30 -6.99
N VAL A 435 6.10 -36.91 -6.85
CA VAL A 435 4.85 -36.37 -7.42
C VAL A 435 4.48 -35.02 -6.79
N ARG A 436 4.63 -34.87 -5.47
CA ARG A 436 4.36 -33.58 -4.79
C ARG A 436 5.37 -32.50 -5.12
N LEU A 437 6.66 -32.82 -5.19
CA LEU A 437 7.69 -31.87 -5.63
C LEU A 437 7.44 -31.42 -7.07
N LYS A 438 7.09 -32.31 -8.00
CA LYS A 438 6.70 -31.94 -9.38
C LYS A 438 5.47 -31.01 -9.45
N GLN A 439 4.62 -31.01 -8.43
CA GLN A 439 3.44 -30.12 -8.31
C GLN A 439 3.75 -28.79 -7.59
N HIS A 440 4.88 -28.68 -6.89
CA HIS A 440 5.24 -27.48 -6.13
C HIS A 440 5.91 -26.44 -7.05
N PRO A 441 5.44 -25.17 -7.11
CA PRO A 441 5.90 -24.18 -8.10
C PRO A 441 7.42 -23.99 -8.16
N LEU A 442 8.09 -23.95 -7.01
CA LEU A 442 9.55 -23.79 -6.96
C LEU A 442 10.30 -24.96 -7.62
N PHE A 443 9.94 -26.20 -7.27
CA PHE A 443 10.56 -27.39 -7.83
C PHE A 443 10.16 -27.57 -9.31
N ALA A 444 8.94 -27.17 -9.68
CA ALA A 444 8.51 -27.12 -11.08
C ALA A 444 9.37 -26.16 -11.93
N ARG A 445 9.72 -24.96 -11.43
CA ARG A 445 10.68 -24.06 -12.11
C ARG A 445 12.09 -24.65 -12.18
N VAL A 446 12.60 -25.29 -11.13
CA VAL A 446 13.92 -25.96 -11.17
C VAL A 446 13.96 -27.06 -12.22
N ILE A 447 12.89 -27.87 -12.33
CA ILE A 447 12.75 -28.88 -13.40
C ILE A 447 12.65 -28.21 -14.78
N ALA A 448 12.00 -27.05 -14.90
CA ALA A 448 11.91 -26.32 -16.16
C ALA A 448 13.26 -25.80 -16.62
N MET A 449 14.05 -25.15 -15.75
CA MET A 449 15.43 -24.71 -16.03
C MET A 449 16.30 -25.86 -16.56
N LEU A 450 16.31 -26.98 -15.84
CA LEU A 450 17.04 -28.19 -16.21
C LEU A 450 16.62 -28.77 -17.58
N LYS A 451 15.39 -28.50 -18.04
CA LYS A 451 14.88 -28.92 -19.35
C LYS A 451 15.15 -27.90 -20.45
N GLU A 452 14.99 -26.61 -20.16
CA GLU A 452 15.37 -25.50 -21.04
C GLU A 452 16.84 -25.69 -21.48
N GLU A 453 17.73 -25.96 -20.52
CA GLU A 453 19.16 -26.27 -20.77
C GLU A 453 19.40 -27.68 -21.38
N THR A 454 18.43 -28.60 -21.31
CA THR A 454 18.51 -29.88 -22.06
C THR A 454 18.24 -29.67 -23.54
N GLU A 455 17.22 -28.88 -23.88
CA GLU A 455 16.79 -28.63 -25.26
C GLU A 455 17.86 -27.87 -26.06
N GLU A 456 18.66 -27.00 -25.42
CA GLU A 456 19.85 -26.38 -26.05
C GLU A 456 21.03 -27.35 -26.24
N ILE A 457 21.11 -28.45 -25.49
CA ILE A 457 22.24 -29.40 -25.51
C ILE A 457 21.98 -30.61 -26.43
N GLU A 458 20.74 -30.89 -26.86
CA GLU A 458 20.46 -31.95 -27.84
C GLU A 458 21.04 -31.66 -29.25
N GLU A 459 21.33 -30.40 -29.61
CA GLU A 459 22.15 -30.06 -30.78
C GLU A 459 23.65 -30.38 -30.59
N GLY A 460 24.09 -30.71 -29.37
CA GLY A 460 25.49 -30.71 -28.93
C GLY A 460 25.98 -31.95 -28.16
N ALA A 461 25.24 -33.06 -28.14
CA ALA A 461 25.67 -34.38 -27.65
C ALA A 461 26.20 -34.44 -26.18
N GLY A 462 25.77 -33.49 -25.33
CA GLY A 462 26.07 -33.48 -23.89
C GLY A 462 25.03 -34.21 -23.03
N LYS A 463 25.28 -34.26 -21.72
CA LYS A 463 24.22 -34.40 -20.72
C LYS A 463 23.90 -33.00 -20.19
N ALA A 464 22.62 -32.73 -19.96
CA ALA A 464 22.18 -31.47 -19.37
C ALA A 464 22.47 -31.43 -17.87
N GLU A 465 23.26 -30.46 -17.43
CA GLU A 465 23.70 -30.29 -16.05
C GLU A 465 23.79 -28.80 -15.71
N LEU A 466 22.80 -28.23 -15.03
CA LEU A 466 22.73 -26.83 -14.60
C LEU A 466 23.85 -26.47 -13.63
N ALA A 467 24.42 -25.26 -13.77
CA ALA A 467 25.42 -24.76 -12.85
C ALA A 467 24.80 -24.33 -11.51
N ASP A 468 25.44 -24.69 -10.39
CA ASP A 468 25.00 -24.29 -9.04
C ASP A 468 24.88 -22.77 -8.90
N GLU A 469 25.83 -22.01 -9.47
CA GLU A 469 25.84 -20.55 -9.46
C GLU A 469 24.62 -19.93 -10.17
N GLU A 470 24.11 -20.59 -11.22
CA GLU A 470 22.98 -20.11 -12.00
C GLU A 470 21.65 -20.34 -11.28
N LEU A 471 21.46 -21.52 -10.68
CA LEU A 471 20.30 -21.73 -9.80
C LEU A 471 20.37 -20.84 -8.54
N LEU A 472 21.55 -20.63 -7.96
CA LEU A 472 21.72 -19.69 -6.84
C LEU A 472 21.39 -18.25 -7.23
N ALA A 473 21.70 -17.83 -8.46
CA ALA A 473 21.30 -16.52 -9.00
C ALA A 473 19.78 -16.42 -9.16
N ASP A 474 19.11 -17.38 -9.80
CA ASP A 474 17.65 -17.38 -9.98
C ASP A 474 16.92 -17.41 -8.61
N LEU A 475 17.38 -18.24 -7.66
CA LEU A 475 16.86 -18.27 -6.29
C LEU A 475 17.04 -16.94 -5.55
N THR A 476 18.16 -16.23 -5.77
CA THR A 476 18.39 -14.89 -5.21
C THR A 476 17.46 -13.84 -5.82
N ILE A 477 17.14 -13.96 -7.11
CA ILE A 477 16.20 -13.09 -7.82
C ILE A 477 14.77 -13.32 -7.34
N TYR A 478 14.33 -14.58 -7.21
CA TYR A 478 12.98 -14.90 -6.75
C TYR A 478 12.76 -14.67 -5.25
N PHE A 479 13.78 -14.87 -4.41
CA PHE A 479 13.65 -14.81 -2.94
C PHE A 479 14.72 -13.92 -2.26
N PRO A 480 14.81 -12.61 -2.58
CA PRO A 480 15.91 -11.73 -2.14
C PRO A 480 15.99 -11.48 -0.62
N PHE A 481 15.03 -11.99 0.17
CA PHE A 481 15.02 -11.94 1.64
C PHE A 481 15.28 -13.31 2.29
N ILE A 482 15.57 -14.35 1.50
CA ILE A 482 15.90 -15.70 1.96
C ILE A 482 17.31 -16.02 1.44
N PRO A 483 18.31 -16.29 2.31
CA PRO A 483 19.65 -16.65 1.85
C PRO A 483 19.62 -17.85 0.88
N ALA A 484 20.00 -17.62 -0.39
CA ALA A 484 19.75 -18.57 -1.48
C ALA A 484 20.42 -19.94 -1.24
N GLU A 485 21.66 -19.95 -0.73
CA GLU A 485 22.44 -21.16 -0.38
C GLU A 485 21.63 -22.16 0.46
N SER A 486 20.89 -21.70 1.47
CA SER A 486 20.14 -22.60 2.36
C SER A 486 18.81 -23.06 1.76
N LEU A 487 18.25 -22.31 0.79
CA LEU A 487 17.08 -22.77 0.02
C LEU A 487 17.51 -23.76 -1.07
N PHE A 488 18.65 -23.50 -1.72
CA PHE A 488 19.32 -24.43 -2.63
C PHE A 488 19.62 -25.76 -1.92
N ALA A 489 20.24 -25.74 -0.74
CA ALA A 489 20.50 -26.94 0.05
C ALA A 489 19.21 -27.77 0.33
N THR A 490 18.10 -27.11 0.66
CA THR A 490 16.80 -27.78 0.81
C THR A 490 16.27 -28.34 -0.51
N ILE A 491 16.40 -27.62 -1.63
CA ILE A 491 16.02 -28.13 -2.97
C ILE A 491 16.83 -29.38 -3.33
N ILE A 492 18.14 -29.37 -3.09
CA ILE A 492 19.02 -30.53 -3.33
C ILE A 492 18.65 -31.70 -2.43
N GLU A 493 18.43 -31.49 -1.12
CA GLU A 493 18.03 -32.57 -0.20
C GLU A 493 16.73 -33.26 -0.63
N TRP A 494 15.66 -32.48 -0.82
CA TRP A 494 14.35 -33.00 -1.21
C TRP A 494 14.35 -33.61 -2.61
N GLY A 495 15.07 -32.97 -3.55
CA GLY A 495 15.24 -33.47 -4.91
C GLY A 495 16.00 -34.79 -4.96
N ARG A 496 17.06 -34.96 -4.16
CA ARG A 496 17.81 -36.22 -4.07
C ARG A 496 17.03 -37.32 -3.36
N TYR A 497 16.36 -37.00 -2.25
CA TYR A 497 15.51 -37.97 -1.53
C TYR A 497 14.42 -38.53 -2.45
N ALA A 498 13.75 -37.67 -3.21
CA ALA A 498 12.73 -38.08 -4.17
C ALA A 498 13.28 -38.77 -5.44
N GLU A 499 14.61 -38.88 -5.60
CA GLU A 499 15.32 -39.31 -6.82
C GLU A 499 14.84 -38.53 -8.06
N LEU A 500 14.61 -37.24 -7.86
CA LEU A 500 14.22 -36.24 -8.86
C LEU A 500 15.45 -35.51 -9.42
N LEU A 501 16.37 -35.15 -8.54
CA LEU A 501 17.59 -34.41 -8.84
C LEU A 501 18.82 -35.21 -8.38
N ASP A 502 19.91 -35.09 -9.11
CA ASP A 502 21.25 -35.52 -8.68
C ASP A 502 22.21 -34.34 -8.77
N HIS A 503 23.18 -34.28 -7.86
CA HIS A 503 24.00 -33.10 -7.63
C HIS A 503 25.45 -33.51 -7.36
N ASP A 504 26.37 -32.93 -8.11
CA ASP A 504 27.81 -33.07 -7.90
C ASP A 504 28.37 -31.78 -7.30
N ALA A 505 28.49 -31.78 -5.97
CA ALA A 505 29.03 -30.66 -5.19
C ALA A 505 30.55 -30.43 -5.39
N ALA A 506 31.26 -31.31 -6.10
CA ALA A 506 32.65 -31.10 -6.49
C ALA A 506 32.77 -30.49 -7.91
N ALA A 507 31.80 -30.77 -8.80
CA ALA A 507 31.68 -30.15 -10.11
C ALA A 507 30.88 -28.84 -10.11
N GLY A 508 30.06 -28.58 -9.08
CA GLY A 508 29.13 -27.45 -9.02
C GLY A 508 27.97 -27.60 -10.01
N ARG A 509 27.46 -28.83 -10.16
CA ARG A 509 26.49 -29.20 -11.21
C ARG A 509 25.28 -29.96 -10.66
N LEU A 510 24.09 -29.55 -11.11
CA LEU A 510 22.79 -30.14 -10.82
C LEU A 510 22.20 -30.77 -12.08
N ARG A 511 21.63 -31.97 -12.00
CA ARG A 511 20.96 -32.61 -13.14
C ARG A 511 19.63 -33.25 -12.78
N LEU A 512 18.74 -33.30 -13.76
CA LEU A 512 17.50 -34.06 -13.66
C LEU A 512 17.81 -35.55 -13.80
N LEU A 513 17.29 -36.39 -12.89
CA LEU A 513 17.36 -37.85 -13.06
C LEU A 513 16.33 -38.31 -14.10
N ALA A 514 16.74 -39.20 -14.99
CA ALA A 514 15.86 -39.79 -16.01
C ALA A 514 14.77 -40.66 -15.36
N GLN A 515 13.53 -40.52 -15.83
CA GLN A 515 12.31 -41.09 -15.22
C GLN A 515 11.29 -41.46 -16.30
#